data_AF-R8MI69-F1
#
_entry.id   AF-R8MI69-F1
#
_cell.length_a   1.000
_cell.length_b   1.000
_cell.length_c   1.000
_cell.angle_alpha   90.00
_cell.angle_beta   90.00
_cell.angle_gamma   90.00
#
_symmetry.space_group_name_H-M   'P 1'
#
loop_
_entity.id
_entity.type
_entity.pdbx_description
1 polymer ?
#
loop_
_entity_poly.entity_id
_entity_poly.type
_entity_poly.pdbx_seq_one_letter_code
_entity_poly.pdbx_strand_id
1 'polypeptide(L)'
;MNHKKVCRLMQELQIQSIIRKKRRFFKGKSSKIFPNVVERQFQNRKQNEVFVTDITYLPFKDNFLYLSVVQDIYNNEIVAWKLSHRNDLQLVLDTLDLATKKRDVYGTIIHSDQGFQYTSHAYHRTLQQLGAIGSHSRKGNCHDNACIESFFSHFKSEMFYLNYYQTKEELIQAIETYIYHYNYKRFQKRLNHRAPIEYRISMAA
;
A
#
# COMPACT_ATOMS: atom_id res chain seq x y z
N MET A 1 41.51 -2.99 -8.19
CA MET A 1 40.81 -3.01 -9.50
C MET A 1 41.10 -1.69 -10.21
N ASN A 2 41.54 -1.69 -11.48
CA ASN A 2 41.86 -0.46 -12.19
C ASN A 2 40.65 0.00 -13.02
N HIS A 3 39.90 0.98 -12.49
CA HIS A 3 38.67 1.47 -13.10
C HIS A 3 38.87 2.07 -14.50
N LYS A 4 40.05 2.64 -14.80
CA LYS A 4 40.37 3.17 -16.14
C LYS A 4 40.48 2.05 -17.19
N LYS A 5 41.11 0.93 -16.82
CA LYS A 5 41.24 -0.25 -17.70
C LYS A 5 39.86 -0.87 -17.99
N VAL A 6 39.00 -0.95 -16.97
CA VAL A 6 37.63 -1.46 -17.12
C VAL A 6 36.81 -0.57 -18.06
N CYS A 7 36.83 0.75 -17.87
CA CYS A 7 36.11 1.68 -18.77
C CYS A 7 36.59 1.60 -20.22
N ARG A 8 37.90 1.52 -20.45
CA ARG A 8 38.46 1.39 -21.81
C ARG A 8 37.96 0.11 -22.49
N LEU A 9 38.00 -1.02 -21.79
CA LEU A 9 37.51 -2.31 -22.31
C LEU A 9 36.00 -2.28 -22.59
N MET A 10 35.20 -1.64 -21.74
CA MET A 10 33.76 -1.46 -22.00
C MET A 10 33.49 -0.63 -23.26
N GLN A 11 34.31 0.39 -23.54
CA GLN A 11 34.21 1.20 -24.76
C GLN A 11 34.62 0.40 -26.01
N GLU A 12 35.74 -0.32 -25.96
CA GLU A 12 36.21 -1.17 -27.06
C GLU A 12 35.19 -2.27 -27.40
N LEU A 13 34.56 -2.87 -26.39
CA LEU A 13 33.57 -3.94 -26.55
C LEU A 13 32.13 -3.42 -26.76
N GLN A 14 31.94 -2.10 -26.86
CA GLN A 14 30.63 -1.46 -26.98
C GLN A 14 29.61 -1.87 -25.89
N ILE A 15 30.11 -2.23 -24.70
CA ILE A 15 29.28 -2.63 -23.57
C ILE A 15 28.76 -1.38 -22.87
N GLN A 16 27.48 -1.10 -23.02
CA GLN A 16 26.80 -0.01 -22.32
C GLN A 16 25.83 -0.56 -21.27
N SER A 17 25.77 0.08 -20.11
CA SER A 17 24.73 -0.21 -19.13
C SER A 17 23.39 0.24 -19.69
N ILE A 18 22.38 -0.62 -19.66
CA ILE A 18 21.00 -0.22 -19.92
C ILE A 18 20.54 0.63 -18.72
N ILE A 19 20.56 1.95 -18.88
CA ILE A 19 20.11 2.88 -17.83
C ILE A 19 18.60 3.03 -17.93
N ARG A 20 17.89 2.78 -16.82
CA ARG A 20 16.44 3.03 -16.72
C ARG A 20 16.10 4.48 -17.15
N LYS A 21 15.13 4.65 -18.04
CA LYS A 21 14.65 5.98 -18.45
C LYS A 21 14.13 6.73 -17.21
N LYS A 22 14.73 7.88 -16.90
CA LYS A 22 14.29 8.74 -15.79
C LYS A 22 12.88 9.27 -16.11
N ARG A 23 11.86 8.78 -15.41
CA ARG A 23 10.48 9.28 -15.55
C ARG A 23 10.42 10.72 -15.03
N ARG A 24 9.83 11.63 -15.81
CA ARG A 24 9.59 13.02 -15.40
C ARG A 24 8.55 13.01 -14.27
N PHE A 25 8.92 13.55 -13.11
CA PHE A 25 8.00 13.78 -12.00
C PHE A 25 7.23 15.08 -12.27
N PHE A 26 5.93 15.00 -12.48
CA PHE A 26 5.08 16.18 -12.57
C PHE A 26 4.68 16.58 -11.14
N LYS A 27 5.23 17.70 -10.64
CA LYS A 27 4.75 18.33 -9.40
C LYS A 27 3.37 18.94 -9.66
N GLY A 28 2.31 18.22 -9.30
CA GLY A 28 1.00 18.84 -9.10
C GLY A 28 1.05 19.82 -7.92
N LYS A 29 0.41 20.99 -8.05
CA LYS A 29 0.19 21.92 -6.92
C LYS A 29 -1.07 21.51 -6.15
N SER A 30 -0.90 20.65 -5.17
CA SER A 30 -1.83 20.50 -4.03
C SER A 30 -1.10 19.76 -2.91
N SER A 31 -0.68 20.50 -1.88
CA SER A 31 0.32 20.05 -0.91
C SER A 31 -0.18 20.17 0.52
N LYS A 32 -1.40 19.73 0.80
CA LYS A 32 -1.80 19.54 2.20
C LYS A 32 -1.10 18.29 2.71
N ILE A 33 0.08 18.49 3.28
CA ILE A 33 0.92 17.43 3.85
C ILE A 33 0.70 17.45 5.36
N PHE A 34 0.12 16.38 5.87
CA PHE A 34 0.10 16.10 7.30
C PHE A 34 1.47 15.74 7.85
N PRO A 35 1.80 16.11 9.11
CA PRO A 35 2.97 15.59 9.79
C PRO A 35 2.91 14.07 9.94
N ASN A 36 4.08 13.44 10.07
CA ASN A 36 4.15 12.02 10.38
C ASN A 36 3.91 11.83 11.88
N VAL A 37 2.69 11.46 12.28
CA VAL A 37 2.33 11.19 13.69
C VAL A 37 2.48 9.71 14.07
N VAL A 38 2.69 8.83 13.08
CA VAL A 38 2.95 7.40 13.33
C VAL A 38 4.39 7.18 13.78
N GLU A 39 5.34 7.95 13.26
CA GLU A 39 6.77 7.94 13.62
C GLU A 39 7.39 6.53 13.70
N ARG A 40 6.94 5.62 12.82
CA ARG A 40 7.34 4.20 12.77
C ARG A 40 7.02 3.38 14.03
N GLN A 41 6.18 3.91 14.91
CA GLN A 41 5.65 3.21 16.07
C GLN A 41 4.54 2.27 15.60
N PHE A 42 4.94 1.11 15.06
CA PHE A 42 4.04 0.09 14.51
C PHE A 42 3.63 -0.99 15.53
N GLN A 43 4.21 -0.97 16.72
CA GLN A 43 3.95 -1.94 17.79
C GLN A 43 3.09 -1.33 18.90
N ASN A 44 2.49 -2.19 19.73
CA ASN A 44 1.69 -1.81 20.91
C ASN A 44 0.55 -0.83 20.61
N ARG A 45 -0.02 -0.91 19.41
CA ARG A 45 -1.19 -0.15 18.99
C ARG A 45 -2.48 -0.84 19.41
N LYS A 46 -3.57 -0.09 19.43
CA LYS A 46 -4.93 -0.58 19.65
C LYS A 46 -5.63 -0.81 18.30
N GLN A 47 -6.64 -1.67 18.32
CA GLN A 47 -7.52 -1.87 17.18
C GLN A 47 -8.10 -0.53 16.70
N ASN A 48 -8.15 -0.32 15.39
CA ASN A 48 -8.63 0.92 14.76
C ASN A 48 -7.86 2.20 15.15
N GLU A 49 -6.69 2.11 15.78
CA GLU A 49 -5.91 3.30 16.14
C GLU A 49 -5.19 3.88 14.92
N VAL A 50 -4.61 3.02 14.09
CA VAL A 50 -3.83 3.42 12.92
C VAL A 50 -4.14 2.52 11.74
N PHE A 51 -4.68 3.12 10.69
CA PHE A 51 -4.82 2.51 9.38
C PHE A 51 -3.74 3.03 8.44
N VAL A 52 -3.05 2.13 7.76
CA VAL A 52 -2.14 2.46 6.66
C VAL A 52 -2.86 2.23 5.33
N THR A 53 -2.63 3.09 4.35
CA THR A 53 -3.20 2.98 3.01
C THR A 53 -2.20 3.31 1.94
N ASP A 54 -2.24 2.52 0.86
CA ASP A 54 -1.34 2.64 -0.28
C ASP A 54 -1.97 1.93 -1.50
N ILE A 55 -1.44 2.24 -2.69
CA ILE A 55 -1.93 1.74 -3.97
C ILE A 55 -0.81 1.01 -4.68
N THR A 56 -1.11 -0.20 -5.17
CA THR A 56 -0.20 -0.93 -6.06
C THR A 56 -0.73 -1.02 -7.49
N TYR A 57 0.20 -0.98 -8.43
CA TYR A 57 -0.04 -1.26 -9.86
C TYR A 57 0.04 -2.76 -10.14
N LEU A 58 -0.93 -3.29 -10.90
CA LEU A 58 -1.10 -4.70 -11.24
C LEU A 58 -1.27 -4.86 -12.77
N PRO A 59 -0.18 -5.10 -13.52
CA PRO A 59 -0.25 -5.34 -14.96
C PRO A 59 -0.75 -6.76 -15.28
N PHE A 60 -1.64 -6.92 -16.23
CA PHE A 60 -2.08 -8.24 -16.72
C PHE A 60 -2.33 -8.17 -18.23
N LYS A 61 -1.75 -9.09 -18.99
CA LYS A 61 -1.77 -9.06 -20.46
C LYS A 61 -1.39 -7.66 -20.99
N ASP A 62 -2.25 -7.03 -21.79
CA ASP A 62 -2.09 -5.70 -22.37
C ASP A 62 -2.79 -4.59 -21.54
N ASN A 63 -3.27 -4.92 -20.34
CA ASN A 63 -4.03 -4.04 -19.46
C ASN A 63 -3.40 -3.95 -18.06
N PHE A 64 -4.01 -3.14 -17.20
CA PHE A 64 -3.63 -3.04 -15.80
C PHE A 64 -4.79 -2.59 -14.91
N LEU A 65 -4.63 -2.87 -13.62
CA LEU A 65 -5.45 -2.35 -12.54
C LEU A 65 -4.58 -1.69 -11.48
N TYR A 66 -5.19 -0.80 -10.72
CA TYR A 66 -4.67 -0.29 -9.46
C TYR A 66 -5.48 -0.88 -8.33
N LEU A 67 -4.79 -1.41 -7.33
CA LEU A 67 -5.36 -1.94 -6.10
C LEU A 67 -5.03 -0.98 -4.96
N SER A 68 -6.05 -0.33 -4.43
CA SER A 68 -5.98 0.51 -3.23
C SER A 68 -6.38 -0.33 -2.02
N VAL A 69 -5.60 -0.24 -0.94
CA VAL A 69 -5.78 -1.06 0.26
C VAL A 69 -5.75 -0.18 1.50
N VAL A 70 -6.57 -0.54 2.50
CA VAL A 70 -6.56 0.00 3.86
C VAL A 70 -6.31 -1.17 4.81
N GLN A 71 -5.23 -1.09 5.58
CA GLN A 71 -4.80 -2.11 6.53
C GLN A 71 -4.78 -1.55 7.95
N ASP A 72 -5.32 -2.30 8.90
CA ASP A 72 -5.11 -2.03 10.33
C ASP A 72 -3.77 -2.61 10.78
N ILE A 73 -2.86 -1.76 11.27
CA ILE A 73 -1.53 -2.21 11.71
C ILE A 73 -1.57 -2.97 13.03
N TYR A 74 -2.66 -2.87 13.81
CA TYR A 74 -2.83 -3.61 15.06
C TYR A 74 -2.66 -5.12 14.84
N ASN A 75 -3.51 -5.69 13.99
CA ASN A 75 -3.57 -7.12 13.69
C ASN A 75 -3.20 -7.45 12.23
N ASN A 76 -2.67 -6.49 11.48
CA ASN A 76 -2.35 -6.61 10.05
C ASN A 76 -3.55 -6.89 9.13
N GLU A 77 -4.80 -6.76 9.59
CA GLU A 77 -6.00 -7.04 8.80
C GLU A 77 -6.17 -6.07 7.64
N ILE A 78 -6.48 -6.59 6.46
CA ILE A 78 -6.96 -5.77 5.33
C ILE A 78 -8.42 -5.45 5.58
N VAL A 79 -8.68 -4.25 6.07
CA VAL A 79 -10.02 -3.77 6.43
C VAL A 79 -10.84 -3.51 5.17
N ALA A 80 -10.25 -2.83 4.19
CA ALA A 80 -10.90 -2.50 2.93
C ALA A 80 -9.91 -2.50 1.76
N TRP A 81 -10.42 -2.74 0.56
CA TRP A 81 -9.66 -2.65 -0.67
C TRP A 81 -10.59 -2.37 -1.84
N LYS A 82 -10.07 -1.77 -2.90
CA LYS A 82 -10.82 -1.52 -4.14
C LYS A 82 -9.89 -1.55 -5.36
N LEU A 83 -10.46 -1.94 -6.50
CA LEU A 83 -9.78 -1.97 -7.80
C LEU A 83 -10.30 -0.85 -8.72
N SER A 84 -9.42 -0.28 -9.52
CA SER A 84 -9.77 0.67 -10.60
C SER A 84 -8.77 0.58 -11.75
N HIS A 85 -9.20 0.97 -12.95
CA HIS A 85 -8.28 1.19 -14.07
C HIS A 85 -7.50 2.51 -13.95
N ARG A 86 -7.87 3.37 -13.00
CA ARG A 86 -7.26 4.69 -12.79
C ARG A 86 -6.70 4.79 -11.37
N ASN A 87 -5.47 5.29 -11.28
CA ASN A 87 -4.92 5.77 -10.02
C ASN A 87 -5.35 7.22 -9.85
N ASP A 88 -6.49 7.43 -9.20
CA ASP A 88 -7.06 8.75 -8.94
C ASP A 88 -7.57 8.88 -7.52
N LEU A 89 -8.03 10.09 -7.18
CA LEU A 89 -8.60 10.38 -5.87
C LEU A 89 -9.84 9.52 -5.59
N GLN A 90 -10.68 9.24 -6.60
CA GLN A 90 -11.92 8.50 -6.39
C GLN A 90 -11.64 7.07 -5.90
N LEU A 91 -10.62 6.41 -6.44
CA LEU A 91 -10.18 5.10 -5.96
C LEU A 91 -9.86 5.13 -4.44
N VAL A 92 -9.14 6.15 -3.98
CA VAL A 92 -8.79 6.28 -2.55
C VAL A 92 -10.02 6.57 -1.70
N LEU A 93 -10.85 7.53 -2.10
CA LEU A 93 -12.05 7.90 -1.35
C LEU A 93 -13.02 6.74 -1.22
N ASP A 94 -13.23 6.00 -2.31
CA ASP A 94 -14.08 4.81 -2.30
C ASP A 94 -13.52 3.70 -1.40
N THR A 95 -12.19 3.53 -1.36
CA THR A 95 -11.56 2.54 -0.47
C THR A 95 -11.74 2.93 0.99
N LEU A 96 -11.60 4.22 1.32
CA LEU A 96 -11.86 4.73 2.66
C LEU A 96 -13.33 4.61 3.07
N ASP A 97 -14.27 4.89 2.17
CA ASP A 97 -15.70 4.69 2.40
C ASP A 97 -16.04 3.22 2.69
N LEU A 98 -15.38 2.27 2.02
CA LEU A 98 -15.51 0.85 2.35
C LEU A 98 -14.94 0.51 3.75
N ALA A 99 -13.89 1.20 4.20
CA ALA A 99 -13.34 1.01 5.53
C ALA A 99 -14.28 1.56 6.61
N THR A 100 -14.86 2.75 6.41
CA THR A 100 -15.77 3.40 7.37
C THR A 100 -17.07 2.63 7.54
N LYS A 101 -17.53 1.93 6.50
CA LYS A 101 -18.69 1.01 6.59
C LYS A 101 -18.43 -0.21 7.48
N LYS A 102 -17.16 -0.57 7.71
CA LYS A 102 -16.78 -1.74 8.52
C LYS A 102 -16.29 -1.38 9.91
N ARG A 103 -15.73 -0.19 10.09
CA ARG A 103 -15.08 0.29 11.32
C ARG A 103 -15.44 1.74 11.56
N ASP A 104 -15.64 2.09 12.82
CA ASP A 104 -15.58 3.50 13.21
C ASP A 104 -14.14 4.00 13.05
N VAL A 105 -13.99 5.13 12.36
CA VAL A 105 -12.70 5.75 12.04
C VAL A 105 -12.52 7.10 12.72
N TYR A 106 -13.44 7.49 13.60
CA TYR A 106 -13.31 8.71 14.37
C TYR A 106 -12.07 8.66 15.26
N GLY A 107 -11.17 9.63 15.13
CA GLY A 107 -9.88 9.66 15.83
C GLY A 107 -8.83 8.67 15.31
N THR A 108 -9.15 7.82 14.32
CA THR A 108 -8.19 6.90 13.70
C THR A 108 -7.16 7.68 12.90
N ILE A 109 -5.89 7.30 13.04
CA ILE A 109 -4.82 7.83 12.19
C ILE A 109 -4.87 7.13 10.83
N ILE A 110 -5.06 7.89 9.76
CA ILE A 110 -4.95 7.39 8.38
C ILE A 110 -3.58 7.80 7.83
N HIS A 111 -2.67 6.83 7.74
CA HIS A 111 -1.30 7.00 7.29
C HIS A 111 -1.13 6.59 5.83
N SER A 112 -0.50 7.44 5.02
CA SER A 112 -0.24 7.17 3.60
C SER A 112 1.06 7.81 3.12
N ASP A 113 1.44 7.57 1.87
CA ASP A 113 2.53 8.31 1.24
C ASP A 113 2.11 9.73 0.81
N GLN A 114 3.04 10.48 0.21
CA GLN A 114 2.75 11.82 -0.31
C GLN A 114 2.26 11.80 -1.76
N GLY A 115 1.54 10.74 -2.16
CA GLY A 115 0.89 10.64 -3.47
C GLY A 115 -0.10 11.78 -3.70
N PHE A 116 -0.27 12.20 -4.95
CA PHE A 116 -1.09 13.37 -5.29
C PHE A 116 -2.56 13.22 -4.83
N GLN A 117 -3.06 11.97 -4.80
CA GLN A 117 -4.38 11.63 -4.30
C GLN A 117 -4.51 11.89 -2.79
N TYR A 118 -3.48 11.54 -2.01
CA TYR A 118 -3.43 11.71 -0.56
C TYR A 118 -3.11 13.15 -0.13
N THR A 119 -2.48 13.96 -0.97
CA THR A 119 -2.21 15.38 -0.67
C THR A 119 -3.28 16.35 -1.20
N SER A 120 -4.37 15.82 -1.75
CA SER A 120 -5.46 16.61 -2.34
C SER A 120 -6.34 17.30 -1.30
N HIS A 121 -6.93 18.44 -1.66
CA HIS A 121 -7.85 19.18 -0.78
C HIS A 121 -9.11 18.39 -0.45
N ALA A 122 -9.63 17.63 -1.42
CA ALA A 122 -10.81 16.80 -1.24
C ALA A 122 -10.52 15.64 -0.28
N TYR A 123 -9.38 14.96 -0.42
CA TYR A 123 -8.94 13.94 0.56
C TYR A 123 -8.86 14.50 1.98
N HIS A 124 -8.21 15.66 2.14
CA HIS A 124 -8.13 16.33 3.44
C HIS A 124 -9.53 16.65 4.01
N ARG A 125 -10.45 17.17 3.19
CA ARG A 125 -11.82 17.46 3.62
C ARG A 125 -12.54 16.19 4.06
N THR A 126 -12.38 15.09 3.33
CA THR A 126 -12.96 13.80 3.69
C THR A 126 -12.43 13.32 5.04
N LEU A 127 -11.11 13.37 5.29
CA LEU A 127 -10.57 12.98 6.60
C LEU A 127 -11.14 13.84 7.74
N GLN A 128 -11.28 15.15 7.53
CA GLN A 128 -11.90 16.04 8.52
C GLN A 128 -13.37 15.69 8.80
N GLN A 129 -14.16 15.38 7.75
CA GLN A 129 -15.56 14.99 7.88
C GLN A 129 -15.72 13.67 8.64
N LEU A 130 -14.77 12.74 8.46
CA LEU A 130 -14.72 11.47 9.18
C LEU A 130 -14.21 11.61 10.62
N GLY A 131 -13.69 12.79 11.01
CA GLY A 131 -13.01 12.97 12.30
C GLY A 131 -11.69 12.20 12.40
N ALA A 132 -11.12 11.77 11.26
CA ALA A 132 -9.88 11.00 11.20
C ALA A 132 -8.65 11.92 11.20
N ILE A 133 -7.53 11.40 11.71
CA ILE A 133 -6.26 12.13 11.79
C ILE A 133 -5.39 11.74 10.60
N GLY A 134 -5.14 12.69 9.69
CA GLY A 134 -4.23 12.44 8.56
C GLY A 134 -2.77 12.32 8.99
N SER A 135 -2.03 11.41 8.38
CA SER A 135 -0.58 11.28 8.54
C SER A 135 0.08 10.92 7.22
N HIS A 136 1.23 11.53 6.92
CA HIS A 136 2.01 11.14 5.75
C HIS A 136 3.42 10.66 6.10
N SER A 137 3.92 9.70 5.32
CA SER A 137 5.33 9.34 5.33
C SER A 137 6.21 10.53 4.94
N ARG A 138 7.45 10.56 5.45
CA ARG A 138 8.42 11.57 5.00
C ARG A 138 8.84 11.25 3.57
N LYS A 139 9.06 12.31 2.79
CA LYS A 139 9.46 12.17 1.40
C LYS A 139 10.75 11.36 1.27
N GLY A 140 10.71 10.30 0.45
CA GLY A 140 11.86 9.42 0.20
C GLY A 140 12.15 8.41 1.31
N ASN A 141 11.20 8.16 2.22
CA ASN A 141 11.39 7.29 3.38
C ASN A 141 10.40 6.10 3.34
N CYS A 142 10.82 4.99 2.72
CA CYS A 142 10.00 3.76 2.64
C CYS A 142 9.69 3.15 4.01
N HIS A 143 10.58 3.31 4.99
CA HIS A 143 10.38 2.74 6.32
C HIS A 143 9.16 3.31 7.06
N ASP A 144 8.72 4.52 6.70
CA ASP A 144 7.54 5.12 7.30
C ASP A 144 6.24 4.40 6.85
N ASN A 145 6.25 3.66 5.73
CA ASN A 145 5.11 2.89 5.20
C ASN A 145 5.35 1.36 5.22
N ALA A 146 6.29 0.88 6.03
CA ALA A 146 6.79 -0.50 5.96
C ALA A 146 5.71 -1.58 6.13
N CYS A 147 4.65 -1.34 6.93
CA CYS A 147 3.59 -2.32 7.16
C CYS A 147 2.85 -2.70 5.88
N ILE A 148 2.38 -1.72 5.12
CA ILE A 148 1.63 -1.96 3.89
C ILE A 148 2.54 -2.36 2.74
N GLU A 149 3.78 -1.85 2.71
CA GLU A 149 4.81 -2.32 1.77
C GLU A 149 5.09 -3.83 1.99
N SER A 150 5.16 -4.27 3.24
CA SER A 150 5.32 -5.69 3.58
C SER A 150 4.13 -6.53 3.11
N PHE A 151 2.90 -6.03 3.30
CA PHE A 151 1.71 -6.71 2.75
C PHE A 151 1.80 -6.84 1.23
N PHE A 152 2.08 -5.75 0.51
CA PHE A 152 2.17 -5.79 -0.95
C PHE A 152 3.32 -6.69 -1.44
N SER A 153 4.42 -6.76 -0.71
CA SER A 153 5.52 -7.69 -1.02
C SER A 153 5.05 -9.14 -0.95
N HIS A 154 4.35 -9.54 0.11
CA HIS A 154 3.78 -10.88 0.24
C HIS A 154 2.71 -11.16 -0.82
N PHE A 155 1.75 -10.25 -0.97
CA PHE A 155 0.68 -10.33 -1.96
C PHE A 155 1.23 -10.56 -3.37
N LYS A 156 2.26 -9.80 -3.76
CA LYS A 156 2.85 -9.95 -5.09
C LYS A 156 3.63 -11.24 -5.23
N SER A 157 4.44 -11.59 -4.23
CA SER A 157 5.31 -12.76 -4.31
C SER A 157 4.55 -14.08 -4.25
N GLU A 158 3.47 -14.15 -3.47
CA GLU A 158 2.75 -15.39 -3.18
C GLU A 158 1.55 -15.63 -4.10
N MET A 159 1.00 -14.56 -4.69
CA MET A 159 -0.15 -14.67 -5.58
C MET A 159 0.17 -14.11 -6.96
N PHE A 160 0.62 -12.87 -7.05
CA PHE A 160 0.67 -12.18 -8.34
C PHE A 160 1.77 -12.69 -9.29
N TYR A 161 2.99 -12.90 -8.80
CA TYR A 161 4.14 -13.28 -9.63
C TYR A 161 4.20 -14.76 -9.99
N LEU A 162 3.46 -15.61 -9.26
CA LEU A 162 3.43 -17.06 -9.49
C LEU A 162 2.41 -17.46 -10.57
N ASN A 163 1.57 -16.53 -11.01
CA ASN A 163 0.44 -16.80 -11.90
C ASN A 163 0.48 -15.86 -13.11
N TYR A 164 -0.16 -16.30 -14.19
CA TYR A 164 -0.41 -15.47 -15.37
C TYR A 164 -1.90 -15.28 -15.56
N TYR A 165 -2.35 -14.03 -15.57
CA TYR A 165 -3.78 -13.67 -15.68
C TYR A 165 -4.11 -13.23 -17.10
N GLN A 166 -5.04 -13.93 -17.74
CA GLN A 166 -5.49 -13.65 -19.11
C GLN A 166 -6.62 -12.62 -19.14
N THR A 167 -7.50 -12.69 -18.14
CA THR A 167 -8.69 -11.84 -18.03
C THR A 167 -8.66 -10.98 -16.76
N LYS A 168 -9.48 -9.92 -16.77
CA LYS A 168 -9.65 -9.05 -15.61
C LYS A 168 -10.32 -9.81 -14.46
N GLU A 169 -11.29 -10.65 -14.80
CA GLU A 169 -12.12 -11.42 -13.88
C GLU A 169 -11.28 -12.45 -13.13
N GLU A 170 -10.36 -13.14 -13.82
CA GLU A 170 -9.37 -14.03 -13.18
C GLU A 170 -8.52 -13.30 -12.15
N LEU A 171 -8.00 -12.11 -12.49
CA LEU A 171 -7.19 -11.32 -11.58
C LEU A 171 -8.01 -10.86 -10.36
N ILE A 172 -9.25 -10.41 -10.57
CA ILE A 172 -10.15 -10.02 -9.46
C ILE A 172 -10.39 -11.20 -8.53
N GLN A 173 -10.73 -12.36 -9.08
CA GLN A 173 -11.00 -13.56 -8.28
C GLN A 173 -9.78 -14.03 -7.48
N ALA A 174 -8.58 -13.94 -8.07
CA ALA A 174 -7.34 -14.27 -7.38
C ALA A 174 -7.04 -13.29 -6.23
N ILE A 175 -7.31 -11.99 -6.43
CA ILE A 175 -7.16 -10.96 -5.40
C ILE A 175 -8.14 -11.20 -4.24
N GLU A 176 -9.42 -11.46 -4.54
CA GLU A 176 -10.44 -11.79 -3.54
C GLU A 176 -10.05 -13.01 -2.72
N THR A 177 -9.62 -14.07 -3.40
CA THR A 177 -9.17 -15.32 -2.77
C THR A 177 -7.96 -15.09 -1.86
N TYR A 178 -6.98 -14.33 -2.34
CA TYR A 178 -5.78 -14.04 -1.55
C TYR A 178 -6.08 -13.16 -0.34
N ILE A 179 -6.87 -12.09 -0.48
CA ILE A 179 -7.20 -11.22 0.65
C ILE A 179 -8.01 -11.99 1.70
N TYR A 180 -8.93 -12.86 1.26
CA TYR A 180 -9.62 -13.78 2.17
C TYR A 180 -8.64 -14.71 2.89
N HIS A 181 -7.75 -15.38 2.14
CA HIS A 181 -6.71 -16.23 2.74
C HIS A 181 -5.84 -15.45 3.75
N TYR A 182 -5.37 -14.26 3.37
CA TYR A 182 -4.52 -13.41 4.18
C TYR A 182 -5.21 -13.02 5.51
N ASN A 183 -6.48 -12.63 5.47
CA ASN A 183 -7.22 -12.20 6.66
C ASN A 183 -7.69 -13.35 7.56
N TYR A 184 -8.09 -14.49 6.98
CA TYR A 184 -8.76 -15.57 7.72
C TYR A 184 -7.91 -16.82 7.94
N LYS A 185 -6.83 -17.03 7.17
CA LYS A 185 -6.08 -18.30 7.16
C LYS A 185 -4.58 -18.13 7.34
N ARG A 186 -4.00 -16.99 6.98
CA ARG A 186 -2.55 -16.79 7.00
C ARG A 186 -2.05 -16.57 8.43
N PHE A 187 -1.34 -17.56 8.97
CA PHE A 187 -0.67 -17.43 10.25
C PHE A 187 0.48 -16.42 10.20
N GLN A 188 0.54 -15.56 11.21
CA GLN A 188 1.62 -14.58 11.35
C GLN A 188 2.30 -14.73 12.69
N LYS A 189 3.63 -14.84 12.68
CA LYS A 189 4.44 -14.97 13.91
C LYS A 189 4.17 -13.82 14.90
N ARG A 190 4.00 -12.59 14.38
CA ARG A 190 3.67 -11.38 15.17
C ARG A 190 2.34 -11.50 15.91
N LEU A 191 1.41 -12.31 15.40
CA LEU A 191 0.07 -12.50 15.93
C LEU A 191 -0.05 -13.82 16.70
N ASN A 192 1.05 -14.29 17.31
CA ASN A 192 1.10 -15.56 18.03
C ASN A 192 0.59 -16.74 17.18
N HIS A 193 1.03 -16.80 15.91
CA HIS A 193 0.63 -17.84 14.96
C HIS A 193 -0.89 -17.91 14.72
N ARG A 194 -1.59 -16.77 14.76
CA ARG A 194 -3.00 -16.65 14.37
C ARG A 194 -3.16 -15.88 13.06
N ALA A 195 -4.30 -16.06 12.41
CA ALA A 195 -4.71 -15.19 11.31
C ALA A 195 -5.11 -13.78 11.82
N PRO A 196 -5.02 -12.72 11.00
CA PRO A 196 -5.40 -11.36 11.40
C PRO A 196 -6.76 -11.26 12.09
N ILE A 197 -7.80 -11.84 11.50
CA ILE A 197 -9.16 -11.77 12.05
C ILE A 197 -9.29 -12.63 13.30
N GLU A 198 -8.69 -13.83 13.31
CA GLU A 198 -8.66 -14.72 14.47
C GLU A 198 -8.01 -14.03 15.67
N TYR A 199 -6.87 -13.37 15.46
CA TYR A 199 -6.18 -12.60 16.50
C TYR A 199 -7.10 -11.52 17.09
N ARG A 200 -7.74 -10.72 16.24
CA ARG A 200 -8.66 -9.66 16.70
C ARG A 200 -9.84 -10.22 17.49
N ILE A 201 -10.45 -11.32 17.05
CA ILE A 201 -11.55 -11.97 17.78
C ILE A 201 -11.04 -12.48 19.13
N SER A 202 -9.86 -13.10 19.18
CA SER A 202 -9.29 -13.64 20.43
C SER A 202 -8.89 -12.58 21.45
N MET A 203 -8.63 -11.34 21.03
CA MET A 203 -8.29 -10.22 21.91
C MET A 203 -9.52 -9.39 22.32
N ALA A 204 -10.67 -9.63 21.70
CA ALA A 204 -11.95 -9.01 22.04
C ALA A 204 -12.80 -9.86 23.01
N ALA A 205 -12.36 -11.11 23.26
CA ALA A 205 -12.94 -12.04 24.22
C ALA A 205 -12.19 -11.97 25.56
#